data_AF-A0A5B7T0Y0-F1
#
_entry.id   AF-A0A5B7T0Y0-F1
#
_cell.length_a   1.000
_cell.length_b   1.000
_cell.length_c   1.000
_cell.angle_alpha   90.00
_cell.angle_beta   90.00
_cell.angle_gamma   90.00
#
_symmetry.space_group_name_H-M   'P 1'
#
loop_
_entity.id
_entity.type
_entity.pdbx_description
1 polymer ?
#
loop_
_entity_poly.entity_id
_entity_poly.type
_entity_poly.pdbx_seq_one_letter_code
_entity_poly.pdbx_strand_id
1 'polypeptide(L)'
;MTVEKDLHQITKKIDDFNDETKLNLKLHVEHEASTHRKVLLNGLFYGAIHEGIQAIVDERMNEFTKNTDLKPQELYIYLKGQITAHPTLSKRQLHYLAYDHLEHITDNRFLKKIYKTMKKRMR
;
A
#
# COMPACT_ATOMS: atom_id res chain seq x y z
N MET A 1 -76.92 11.97 9.89
CA MET A 1 -76.10 11.39 10.98
C MET A 1 -75.38 10.08 10.62
N THR A 2 -75.58 9.50 9.42
CA THR A 2 -74.89 8.26 8.99
C THR A 2 -73.63 8.54 8.16
N VAL A 3 -73.68 9.51 7.26
CA VAL A 3 -72.58 9.85 6.34
C VAL A 3 -71.29 10.31 7.06
N GLU A 4 -71.40 11.10 8.15
CA GLU A 4 -70.24 11.55 8.93
C GLU A 4 -69.56 10.40 9.70
N LYS A 5 -70.34 9.42 10.19
CA LYS A 5 -69.78 8.23 10.86
C LYS A 5 -69.05 7.33 9.86
N ASP A 6 -69.60 7.18 8.66
CA ASP A 6 -68.97 6.39 7.60
C ASP A 6 -67.69 7.06 7.08
N LEU A 7 -67.69 8.39 6.91
CA LEU A 7 -66.48 9.15 6.57
C LEU A 7 -65.40 8.98 7.65
N HIS A 8 -65.77 9.11 8.93
CA HIS A 8 -64.80 8.99 10.02
C HIS A 8 -64.19 7.58 10.11
N GLN A 9 -64.98 6.54 9.83
CA GLN A 9 -64.47 5.16 9.74
C GLN A 9 -63.52 4.97 8.55
N ILE A 10 -63.81 5.59 7.40
CA ILE A 10 -62.95 5.53 6.22
C ILE A 10 -61.63 6.27 6.49
N THR A 11 -61.67 7.46 7.08
CA THR A 11 -60.46 8.22 7.46
C THR A 11 -59.61 7.42 8.43
N LYS A 12 -60.21 6.82 9.46
CA LYS A 12 -59.47 6.00 10.42
C LYS A 12 -58.79 4.79 9.78
N LYS A 13 -59.46 4.11 8.84
CA LYS A 13 -58.84 3.01 8.07
C LYS A 13 -57.68 3.47 7.20
N ILE A 14 -57.78 4.68 6.63
CA ILE A 14 -56.70 5.26 5.84
C ILE A 14 -55.51 5.56 6.75
N ASP A 15 -55.74 6.15 7.93
CA ASP A 15 -54.68 6.45 8.90
C ASP A 15 -54.01 5.17 9.41
N ASP A 16 -54.80 4.15 9.78
CA ASP A 16 -54.28 2.85 10.22
C ASP A 16 -53.44 2.17 9.13
N PHE A 17 -53.91 2.21 7.87
CA PHE A 17 -53.15 1.69 6.72
C PHE A 17 -51.86 2.47 6.47
N ASN A 18 -51.89 3.79 6.63
CA ASN A 18 -50.73 4.65 6.42
C ASN A 18 -49.65 4.42 7.50
N ASP A 19 -50.08 4.21 8.75
CA ASP A 19 -49.20 3.88 9.87
C ASP A 19 -48.59 2.48 9.71
N GLU A 20 -49.39 1.49 9.30
CA GLU A 20 -48.91 0.12 9.05
C GLU A 20 -47.94 0.07 7.85
N THR A 21 -48.26 0.76 6.76
CA THR A 21 -47.35 0.84 5.60
C THR A 21 -46.07 1.59 5.93
N LYS A 22 -46.13 2.68 6.69
CA LYS A 22 -44.94 3.41 7.16
C LYS A 22 -44.06 2.56 8.06
N LEU A 23 -44.65 1.76 8.94
CA LEU A 23 -43.92 0.81 9.78
C LEU A 23 -43.26 -0.28 8.93
N ASN A 24 -43.97 -0.87 7.98
CA ASN A 24 -43.44 -1.88 7.08
C ASN A 24 -42.32 -1.35 6.18
N LEU A 25 -42.48 -0.14 5.63
CA LEU A 25 -41.42 0.56 4.88
C LEU A 25 -40.19 0.80 5.75
N LYS A 26 -40.37 1.24 6.99
CA LYS A 26 -39.26 1.44 7.93
C LYS A 26 -38.53 0.14 8.25
N LEU A 27 -39.27 -0.92 8.53
CA LEU A 27 -38.72 -2.25 8.79
C LEU A 27 -37.99 -2.81 7.55
N HIS A 28 -38.52 -2.57 6.35
CA HIS A 28 -37.90 -2.97 5.09
C HIS A 28 -36.59 -2.21 4.85
N VAL A 29 -36.59 -0.88 5.03
CA VAL A 29 -35.38 -0.04 4.93
C VAL A 29 -34.34 -0.45 5.98
N GLU A 30 -34.75 -0.73 7.21
CA GLU A 30 -33.83 -1.22 8.26
C GLU A 30 -33.28 -2.61 7.90
N HIS A 31 -34.10 -3.50 7.34
CA HIS A 31 -33.69 -4.82 6.89
C HIS A 31 -32.69 -4.73 5.73
N GLU A 32 -32.98 -3.92 4.69
CA GLU A 32 -32.06 -3.67 3.58
C GLU A 32 -30.77 -3.00 4.06
N ALA A 33 -30.86 -1.97 4.91
CA ALA A 33 -29.69 -1.31 5.49
C ALA A 33 -28.83 -2.28 6.31
N SER A 34 -29.45 -3.21 7.06
CA SER A 34 -28.74 -4.25 7.81
C SER A 34 -28.09 -5.29 6.89
N THR A 35 -28.78 -5.65 5.80
CA THR A 35 -28.31 -6.61 4.80
C THR A 35 -27.14 -6.04 3.99
N HIS A 36 -27.21 -4.76 3.63
CA HIS A 36 -26.13 -4.03 2.98
C HIS A 36 -25.01 -3.60 3.94
N ARG A 37 -25.25 -3.54 5.26
CA ARG A 37 -24.18 -3.39 6.28
C ARG A 37 -23.17 -4.54 6.24
N LYS A 38 -23.61 -5.76 5.91
CA LYS A 38 -22.70 -6.90 5.65
C LYS A 38 -21.85 -6.70 4.39
N VAL A 39 -22.35 -5.94 3.42
CA VAL A 39 -21.65 -5.63 2.16
C VAL A 39 -20.72 -4.41 2.33
N LEU A 40 -21.06 -3.47 3.22
CA LEU A 40 -20.26 -2.29 3.54
C LEU A 40 -19.22 -2.55 4.65
N LEU A 41 -18.42 -3.61 4.49
CA LEU A 41 -17.18 -3.83 5.25
C LEU A 41 -16.05 -2.85 4.83
N ASN A 42 -16.38 -1.65 4.35
CA ASN A 42 -15.38 -0.67 3.90
C ASN A 42 -14.62 0.02 5.05
N GLY A 43 -14.90 -0.34 6.31
CA GLY A 43 -14.15 0.10 7.48
C GLY A 43 -13.13 -0.90 8.03
N LEU A 44 -13.13 -2.16 7.57
CA LEU A 44 -12.32 -3.24 8.17
C LEU A 44 -11.21 -3.80 7.27
N PHE A 45 -11.13 -3.38 6.00
CA PHE A 45 -10.15 -3.95 5.06
C PHE A 45 -8.91 -3.12 4.83
N TYR A 46 -8.90 -1.79 5.05
CA TYR A 46 -7.69 -1.01 4.80
C TYR A 46 -6.55 -1.39 5.75
N GLY A 47 -6.82 -1.56 7.05
CA GLY A 47 -5.80 -1.96 8.03
C GLY A 47 -5.19 -3.33 7.72
N ALA A 48 -6.03 -4.36 7.56
CA ALA A 48 -5.56 -5.71 7.27
C ALA A 48 -4.87 -5.84 5.90
N ILE A 49 -5.34 -5.13 4.87
CA ILE A 49 -4.69 -5.09 3.56
C ILE A 49 -3.36 -4.33 3.65
N HIS A 50 -3.32 -3.21 4.37
CA HIS A 50 -2.10 -2.43 4.57
C HIS A 50 -1.04 -3.21 5.34
N GLU A 51 -1.43 -3.88 6.43
CA GLU A 51 -0.57 -4.79 7.19
C GLU A 51 -0.06 -5.95 6.33
N GLY A 52 -0.93 -6.55 5.51
CA GLY A 52 -0.54 -7.60 4.57
C GLY A 52 0.46 -7.12 3.52
N ILE A 53 0.24 -5.93 2.94
CA ILE A 53 1.18 -5.32 2.00
C ILE A 53 2.51 -5.02 2.69
N GLN A 54 2.47 -4.46 3.90
CA GLN A 54 3.66 -4.06 4.63
C GLN A 54 4.51 -5.27 5.04
N ALA A 55 3.88 -6.35 5.50
CA ALA A 55 4.56 -7.60 5.80
C ALA A 55 5.27 -8.20 4.57
N ILE A 56 4.61 -8.19 3.40
CA ILE A 56 5.21 -8.66 2.14
C ILE A 56 6.37 -7.75 1.72
N VAL A 57 6.22 -6.42 1.85
CA VAL A 57 7.30 -5.47 1.54
C VAL A 57 8.50 -5.69 2.47
N ASP A 58 8.26 -5.85 3.76
CA ASP A 58 9.32 -6.09 4.76
C ASP A 58 10.02 -7.42 4.51
N GLU A 59 9.29 -8.48 4.17
CA GLU A 59 9.87 -9.78 3.78
C GLU A 59 10.77 -9.63 2.55
N ARG A 60 10.27 -8.98 1.48
CA ARG A 60 11.05 -8.71 0.26
C ARG A 60 12.26 -7.83 0.52
N MET A 61 12.16 -6.84 1.38
CA MET A 61 13.27 -5.98 1.78
C MET A 61 14.30 -6.75 2.60
N ASN A 62 13.86 -7.67 3.47
CA ASN A 62 14.76 -8.51 4.25
C ASN A 62 15.49 -9.53 3.35
N GLU A 63 14.79 -10.17 2.41
CA GLU A 63 15.39 -10.99 1.36
C GLU A 63 16.39 -10.20 0.50
N PHE A 64 16.05 -8.97 0.14
CA PHE A 64 16.93 -8.08 -0.59
C PHE A 64 18.20 -7.77 0.22
N THR A 65 18.05 -7.38 1.49
CA THR A 65 19.17 -6.97 2.34
C THR A 65 20.11 -8.13 2.66
N LYS A 66 19.58 -9.34 2.88
CA LYS A 66 20.39 -10.56 3.07
C LYS A 66 21.20 -10.93 1.83
N ASN A 67 20.68 -10.64 0.63
CA ASN A 67 21.35 -10.91 -0.64
C ASN A 67 22.11 -9.69 -1.20
N THR A 68 22.26 -8.63 -0.40
CA THR A 68 22.97 -7.43 -0.85
C THR A 68 24.48 -7.65 -0.70
N ASP A 69 25.13 -8.10 -1.77
CA ASP A 69 26.59 -8.25 -1.92
C ASP A 69 27.35 -6.91 -1.93
N LEU A 70 26.99 -5.95 -1.07
CA LEU A 70 27.66 -4.65 -0.99
C LEU A 70 29.07 -4.75 -0.38
N LYS A 71 29.41 -5.87 0.28
CA LYS A 71 30.70 -6.18 0.96
C LYS A 71 31.51 -4.92 1.34
N PRO A 72 31.03 -4.10 2.29
CA PRO A 72 31.55 -2.73 2.50
C PRO A 72 33.04 -2.68 2.85
N GLN A 73 33.55 -3.70 3.56
CA GLN A 73 34.97 -3.81 3.91
C GLN A 73 35.85 -4.03 2.67
N GLU A 74 35.41 -4.87 1.74
CA GLU A 74 36.10 -5.13 0.47
C GLU A 74 36.19 -3.85 -0.37
N LEU A 75 35.05 -3.15 -0.51
CA LEU A 75 34.99 -1.88 -1.20
C LEU A 75 35.93 -0.84 -0.58
N TYR A 76 35.98 -0.76 0.76
CA TYR A 76 36.88 0.15 1.45
C TYR A 76 38.35 -0.16 1.15
N ILE A 77 38.75 -1.43 1.23
CA ILE A 77 40.12 -1.86 0.94
C ILE A 77 40.49 -1.53 -0.51
N TYR A 78 39.59 -1.82 -1.46
CA TYR A 78 39.79 -1.50 -2.87
C TYR A 78 40.00 0.01 -3.08
N LEU A 79 39.11 0.85 -2.56
CA LEU A 79 39.20 2.31 -2.74
C LEU A 79 40.44 2.89 -2.07
N LYS A 80 40.82 2.38 -0.89
CA LYS A 80 42.07 2.78 -0.21
C LYS A 80 43.31 2.45 -1.03
N GLY A 81 43.32 1.28 -1.68
CA GLY A 81 44.37 0.89 -2.64
C GLY A 81 44.45 1.85 -3.83
N GLN A 82 43.30 2.21 -4.41
CA GLN A 82 43.24 3.17 -5.53
C GLN A 82 43.75 4.57 -5.14
N ILE A 83 43.40 5.07 -3.94
CA ILE A 83 43.91 6.36 -3.43
C ILE A 83 45.41 6.31 -3.21
N THR A 84 45.93 5.19 -2.72
CA THR A 84 47.36 5.03 -2.44
C THR A 84 48.16 4.98 -3.75
N ALA A 85 47.65 4.31 -4.78
CA ALA A 85 48.25 4.27 -6.12
C ALA A 85 48.12 5.61 -6.87
N HIS A 86 47.01 6.33 -6.67
CA HIS A 86 46.69 7.57 -7.35
C HIS A 86 46.17 8.64 -6.36
N PRO A 87 47.08 9.34 -5.65
CA PRO A 87 46.70 10.30 -4.59
C PRO A 87 45.90 11.51 -5.10
N THR A 88 45.94 11.78 -6.40
CA THR A 88 45.26 12.91 -7.04
C THR A 88 43.84 12.59 -7.50
N LEU A 89 43.32 11.39 -7.21
CA LEU A 89 41.94 11.01 -7.54
C LEU A 89 40.93 11.97 -6.90
N SER A 90 40.11 12.59 -7.74
CA SER A 90 38.99 13.39 -7.26
C SER A 90 37.91 12.50 -6.63
N LYS A 91 37.09 13.10 -5.75
CA LYS A 91 35.92 12.43 -5.17
C LYS A 91 34.98 11.81 -6.22
N ARG A 92 34.81 12.48 -7.36
CA ARG A 92 33.96 11.99 -8.47
C ARG A 92 34.55 10.72 -9.10
N GLN A 93 35.86 10.70 -9.34
CA GLN A 93 36.55 9.51 -9.88
C GLN A 93 36.52 8.36 -8.87
N LEU A 94 36.65 8.64 -7.58
CA LEU A 94 36.48 7.64 -6.52
C LEU A 94 35.08 7.02 -6.52
N HIS A 95 34.02 7.82 -6.64
CA HIS A 95 32.66 7.30 -6.77
C HIS A 95 32.49 6.47 -8.05
N TYR A 96 33.07 6.91 -9.17
CA TYR A 96 33.05 6.13 -10.41
C TYR A 96 33.69 4.75 -10.20
N LEU A 97 34.89 4.69 -9.60
CA LEU A 97 35.61 3.45 -9.30
C LEU A 97 34.83 2.56 -8.32
N ALA A 98 34.16 3.15 -7.33
CA ALA A 98 33.32 2.41 -6.40
C ALA A 98 32.16 1.71 -7.10
N TYR A 99 31.40 2.43 -7.93
CA TYR A 99 30.29 1.83 -8.67
C TYR A 99 30.76 0.85 -9.74
N ASP A 100 31.91 1.10 -10.36
CA ASP A 100 32.51 0.16 -11.31
C ASP A 100 32.88 -1.16 -10.62
N HIS A 101 33.53 -1.10 -9.46
CA HIS A 101 33.86 -2.29 -8.68
C HIS A 101 32.62 -3.05 -8.21
N LEU A 102 31.64 -2.34 -7.62
CA LEU A 102 30.36 -2.92 -7.18
C LEU A 102 29.58 -3.60 -8.33
N GLU A 103 29.65 -3.06 -9.54
CA GLU A 103 29.03 -3.65 -10.73
C GLU A 103 29.64 -5.01 -11.12
N HIS A 104 30.95 -5.18 -10.91
CA HIS A 104 31.68 -6.38 -11.27
C HIS A 104 31.56 -7.48 -10.21
N ILE A 105 31.52 -7.12 -8.93
CA ILE A 105 31.47 -8.10 -7.83
C ILE A 105 30.05 -8.58 -7.49
N THR A 106 29.01 -7.84 -7.90
CA THR A 106 27.62 -8.23 -7.60
C THR A 106 27.09 -9.26 -8.59
N ASP A 107 26.55 -10.35 -8.06
CA ASP A 107 25.81 -11.34 -8.84
C ASP A 107 24.35 -10.93 -9.06
N ASN A 108 23.87 -9.95 -8.30
CA ASN A 108 22.50 -9.47 -8.38
C ASN A 108 22.27 -8.57 -9.60
N ARG A 109 21.45 -9.05 -10.56
CA ARG A 109 21.13 -8.35 -11.81
C ARG A 109 20.48 -6.97 -11.59
N PHE A 110 19.70 -6.80 -10.52
CA PHE A 110 19.04 -5.55 -10.20
C PHE A 110 20.05 -4.52 -9.67
N LEU A 111 20.88 -4.91 -8.69
CA LEU A 111 21.95 -4.05 -8.17
C LEU A 111 22.93 -3.65 -9.29
N LYS A 112 23.29 -4.60 -10.17
CA LYS A 112 24.12 -4.33 -11.35
C LYS A 112 23.54 -3.24 -12.25
N LYS A 113 22.22 -3.20 -12.47
CA LYS A 113 21.55 -2.13 -13.23
C LYS A 113 21.64 -0.78 -12.51
N ILE A 114 21.48 -0.77 -11.18
CA ILE A 114 21.61 0.44 -10.36
C ILE A 114 23.05 0.97 -10.46
N TYR A 115 24.05 0.14 -10.22
CA TYR A 115 25.46 0.54 -10.28
C TYR A 115 25.86 1.05 -11.67
N LYS A 116 25.43 0.38 -12.76
CA LYS A 116 25.60 0.89 -14.13
C LYS A 116 25.04 2.30 -14.31
N THR A 117 23.85 2.54 -13.77
CA THR A 117 23.17 3.83 -13.89
C THR A 117 23.90 4.91 -13.09
N MET A 118 24.31 4.61 -11.85
CA MET A 118 25.09 5.52 -11.02
C MET A 118 26.46 5.83 -11.63
N LYS A 119 27.15 4.82 -12.15
CA LYS A 119 28.42 4.95 -12.86
C LYS A 119 28.31 5.89 -14.07
N LYS A 120 27.24 5.75 -14.87
CA LYS A 120 26.99 6.64 -16.02
C LYS A 120 26.79 8.10 -15.63
N ARG A 121 26.17 8.38 -14.48
CA ARG A 121 25.99 9.76 -13.96
C ARG A 121 27.29 10.41 -13.49
N MET A 122 28.33 9.60 -13.25
CA MET A 122 29.63 10.02 -12.75
C MET A 122 30.67 10.20 -13.86
N ARG A 123 30.43 9.68 -15.08
CA ARG A 123 31.18 10.05 -16.29
C ARG A 123 31.00 11.53 -16.60
#